data_AF-A0A939FZJ6-F1
#
_entry.id   AF-A0A939FZJ6-F1
#
_cell.length_a   1.000
_cell.length_b   1.000
_cell.length_c   1.000
_cell.angle_alpha   90.00
_cell.angle_beta   90.00
_cell.angle_gamma   90.00
#
_symmetry.space_group_name_H-M   'P 1'
#
loop_
_entity.id
_entity.type
_entity.pdbx_description
1 polymer ?
#
loop_
_entity_poly.entity_id
_entity_poly.type
_entity_poly.pdbx_seq_one_letter_code
_entity_poly.pdbx_strand_id
1 'polypeptide(L)'
;MSNQIDLPPLLAAFTAKIRREMEERRRADRILTERLELQAALRRFGAAGPSLVAAAKADDPSRLDPDERRHASHRVAGELRRQIRFRRSGDPRYDLNRHIVVARLSRWLAGDDRWITKANGLQSNPRRVKSQSAAKTGSDTHVVAS
;
A
#
# COMPACT_ATOMS: atom_id res chain seq x y z
N MET A 1 21.83 -52.66 -18.10
CA MET A 1 20.59 -51.84 -17.97
C MET A 1 21.02 -50.39 -17.90
N SER A 2 20.92 -49.68 -19.01
CA SER A 2 21.37 -48.29 -19.12
C SER A 2 20.30 -47.40 -18.50
N ASN A 3 20.58 -46.80 -17.34
CA ASN A 3 19.76 -45.74 -16.76
C ASN A 3 19.87 -44.51 -17.67
N GLN A 4 19.03 -44.45 -18.70
CA GLN A 4 18.91 -43.30 -19.57
C GLN A 4 18.18 -42.22 -18.77
N ILE A 5 18.96 -41.33 -18.14
CA ILE A 5 18.42 -40.17 -17.44
C ILE A 5 17.69 -39.33 -18.49
N ASP A 6 16.36 -39.23 -18.36
CA ASP A 6 15.54 -38.35 -19.18
C ASP A 6 15.92 -36.90 -18.89
N LEU A 7 16.86 -36.41 -19.70
CA LEU A 7 17.45 -35.09 -19.58
C LEU A 7 16.45 -33.93 -19.82
N PRO A 8 15.48 -34.02 -20.76
CA PRO A 8 14.57 -32.90 -21.03
C PRO A 8 13.63 -32.53 -19.87
N PRO A 9 12.94 -33.48 -19.19
CA PRO A 9 12.12 -33.18 -18.01
C PRO A 9 12.95 -32.62 -16.84
N LEU A 10 14.16 -33.12 -16.64
CA LEU A 10 15.06 -32.66 -15.60
C LEU A 10 15.49 -31.19 -15.84
N LEU A 11 15.86 -30.85 -17.08
CA LEU A 11 16.21 -29.47 -17.46
C LEU A 11 15.02 -28.50 -17.32
N ALA A 12 13.80 -28.95 -17.64
CA ALA A 12 12.58 -28.15 -17.44
C ALA A 12 12.33 -27.87 -15.94
N ALA A 13 12.49 -28.89 -15.09
CA ALA A 13 12.35 -28.74 -13.64
C ALA A 13 13.40 -27.78 -13.05
N PHE A 14 14.67 -27.89 -13.48
CA PHE A 14 15.72 -26.95 -13.06
C PHE A 14 15.43 -25.51 -13.52
N THR A 15 14.98 -25.33 -14.77
CA THR A 15 14.64 -24.00 -15.30
C THR A 15 13.47 -23.38 -14.53
N ALA A 16 12.44 -24.16 -14.22
CA ALA A 16 11.30 -23.71 -13.41
C ALA A 16 11.74 -23.31 -11.99
N LYS A 17 12.62 -24.11 -11.37
CA LYS A 17 13.19 -23.81 -10.06
C LYS A 17 14.00 -22.51 -10.07
N ILE A 18 14.85 -22.31 -11.08
CA ILE A 18 15.64 -21.08 -11.24
C ILE A 18 14.72 -19.86 -11.40
N ARG A 19 13.67 -19.96 -12.22
CA ARG A 19 12.70 -18.86 -12.39
C ARG A 19 12.02 -18.50 -11.08
N ARG A 20 11.57 -19.51 -10.32
CA ARG A 20 10.93 -19.32 -9.01
C ARG A 20 11.88 -18.63 -8.02
N GLU A 21 13.11 -19.10 -7.92
CA GLU A 21 14.14 -18.51 -7.06
C GLU A 21 14.40 -17.04 -7.44
N MET A 22 14.53 -16.74 -8.74
CA MET A 22 14.73 -15.37 -9.22
C MET A 22 13.52 -14.47 -8.98
N GLU A 23 12.30 -15.00 -9.03
CA GLU A 23 11.09 -14.26 -8.64
C GLU A 23 11.03 -13.99 -7.14
N GLU A 24 11.43 -14.95 -6.31
CA GLU A 24 11.49 -14.79 -4.86
C GLU A 24 12.54 -13.73 -4.48
N ARG A 25 13.71 -13.72 -5.12
CA ARG A 25 14.73 -12.67 -4.97
C ARG A 25 14.20 -11.30 -5.38
N ARG A 26 13.61 -11.18 -6.58
CA ARG A 26 13.00 -9.92 -7.04
C ARG A 26 11.91 -9.42 -6.09
N ARG A 27 11.13 -10.32 -5.48
CA ARG A 27 10.12 -9.95 -4.47
C ARG A 27 10.80 -9.42 -3.20
N ALA A 28 11.85 -10.09 -2.72
CA ALA A 28 12.61 -9.66 -1.54
C ALA A 28 13.25 -8.28 -1.75
N ASP A 29 13.87 -8.05 -2.91
CA ASP A 29 14.50 -6.77 -3.25
C ASP A 29 13.47 -5.63 -3.31
N ARG A 30 12.32 -5.85 -3.94
CA ARG A 30 11.23 -4.86 -3.96
C ARG A 30 10.75 -4.50 -2.55
N ILE A 31 10.54 -5.51 -1.70
CA ILE A 31 10.12 -5.30 -0.31
C ILE A 31 11.18 -4.50 0.45
N LEU A 32 12.46 -4.79 0.22
CA LEU A 32 13.56 -4.06 0.85
C LEU A 32 13.56 -2.59 0.40
N THR A 33 13.43 -2.33 -0.90
CA THR A 33 13.34 -0.97 -1.44
C THR A 33 12.14 -0.22 -0.88
N GLU A 34 10.94 -0.80 -0.87
CA GLU A 34 9.75 -0.15 -0.31
C GLU A 34 9.93 0.18 1.19
N ARG A 35 10.60 -0.68 1.96
CA ARG A 35 10.94 -0.41 3.36
C ARG A 35 11.90 0.77 3.51
N LEU A 36 12.94 0.82 2.67
CA LEU A 36 13.90 1.93 2.68
C LEU A 36 13.21 3.25 2.30
N GLU A 37 12.29 3.22 1.33
CA GLU A 37 11.47 4.38 0.98
C GLU A 37 10.59 4.85 2.14
N LEU A 38 9.93 3.93 2.86
CA LEU A 38 9.16 4.26 4.05
C LEU A 38 10.05 4.91 5.12
N GLN A 39 11.21 4.34 5.39
CA GLN A 39 12.17 4.91 6.35
C GLN A 39 12.61 6.32 5.94
N ALA A 40 12.94 6.52 4.66
CA ALA A 40 13.34 7.83 4.15
C ALA A 40 12.20 8.86 4.25
N ALA A 41 10.97 8.44 3.94
CA ALA A 41 9.78 9.28 4.06
C ALA A 41 9.54 9.69 5.53
N LEU A 42 9.59 8.74 6.46
CA LEU A 42 9.45 8.99 7.90
C LEU A 42 10.51 9.97 8.43
N ARG A 43 11.78 9.78 8.06
CA ARG A 43 12.88 10.70 8.41
C ARG A 43 12.64 12.12 7.90
N ARG A 44 12.17 12.26 6.66
CA ARG A 44 11.84 13.57 6.07
C ARG A 44 10.77 14.33 6.87
N PHE A 45 9.89 13.62 7.56
CA PHE A 45 8.81 14.19 8.37
C PHE A 45 9.08 14.16 9.88
N GLY A 46 10.31 13.89 10.29
CA GLY A 46 10.79 14.11 11.66
C GLY A 46 10.75 12.89 12.57
N ALA A 47 10.43 11.70 12.07
CA ALA A 47 10.66 10.46 12.83
C ALA A 47 12.12 10.04 12.64
N ALA A 48 12.90 9.97 13.72
CA ALA A 48 14.34 9.72 13.66
C ALA A 48 14.85 8.78 14.75
N GLY A 49 13.99 8.42 15.69
CA GLY A 49 14.25 7.57 16.83
C GLY A 49 14.33 6.08 16.47
N PRO A 50 14.65 5.25 17.47
CA PRO A 50 14.91 3.82 17.28
C PRO A 50 13.67 3.05 16.82
N SER A 51 12.47 3.57 17.10
CA SER A 51 11.18 2.95 16.74
C SER A 51 10.96 2.87 15.22
N LEU A 52 11.57 3.79 14.46
CA LEU A 52 11.39 3.92 13.01
C LEU A 52 11.75 2.66 12.24
N VAL A 53 12.90 2.06 12.56
CA VAL A 53 13.39 0.88 11.84
C VAL A 53 12.48 -0.31 12.11
N ALA A 54 12.01 -0.47 13.36
CA ALA A 54 11.09 -1.52 13.75
C ALA A 54 9.73 -1.37 13.08
N ALA A 55 9.17 -0.15 13.06
CA ALA A 55 7.91 0.16 12.41
C ALA A 55 7.97 -0.06 10.89
N ALA A 56 9.03 0.40 10.22
CA ALA A 56 9.19 0.21 8.79
C ALA A 56 9.43 -1.26 8.41
N LYS A 57 10.20 -2.02 9.22
CA LYS A 57 10.42 -3.46 8.99
C LYS A 57 9.11 -4.24 9.11
N ALA A 58 8.27 -3.89 10.08
CA ALA A 58 6.97 -4.51 10.30
C ALA A 58 5.86 -3.99 9.37
N ASP A 59 6.10 -2.88 8.68
CA ASP A 59 5.07 -2.15 7.92
C ASP A 59 3.84 -1.80 8.80
N ASP A 60 4.12 -1.30 10.01
CA ASP A 60 3.12 -1.09 11.05
C ASP A 60 3.38 0.24 11.80
N PRO A 61 2.49 1.25 11.65
CA PRO A 61 2.63 2.55 12.29
C PRO A 61 2.48 2.50 13.81
N SER A 62 1.84 1.47 14.38
CA SER A 62 1.63 1.35 15.83
C SER A 62 2.92 1.06 16.59
N ARG A 63 3.97 0.64 15.88
CA ARG A 63 5.30 0.38 16.43
C ARG A 63 6.20 1.61 16.47
N LEU A 64 5.76 2.73 15.90
CA LEU A 64 6.43 4.00 16.14
C LEU A 64 6.18 4.43 17.59
N ASP A 65 7.17 5.08 18.16
CA ASP A 65 6.99 5.83 19.39
C ASP A 65 5.79 6.79 19.23
N PRO A 66 4.87 6.87 20.21
CA PRO A 66 3.65 7.67 20.07
C PRO A 66 3.91 9.15 19.78
N ASP A 67 4.97 9.73 20.34
CA ASP A 67 5.30 11.14 20.13
C ASP A 67 5.92 11.35 18.75
N GLU A 68 6.77 10.42 18.30
CA GLU A 68 7.28 10.41 16.94
C GLU A 68 6.16 10.27 15.90
N ARG A 69 5.23 9.34 16.13
CA ARG A 69 4.06 9.13 15.27
C ARG A 69 3.20 10.38 15.21
N ARG A 70 2.94 11.02 16.34
CA ARG A 70 2.13 12.25 16.43
C ARG A 70 2.83 13.40 15.69
N HIS A 71 4.13 13.57 15.92
CA HIS A 71 4.93 14.60 15.26
C HIS A 71 4.94 14.41 13.74
N ALA A 72 5.27 13.21 13.27
CA ALA A 72 5.27 12.87 11.85
C ALA A 72 3.89 13.08 11.21
N SER A 73 2.81 12.62 11.87
CA SER A 73 1.44 12.81 11.39
C SER A 73 1.07 14.28 11.23
N HIS A 74 1.44 15.13 12.21
CA HIS A 74 1.19 16.57 12.12
C HIS A 74 1.92 17.21 10.92
N ARG A 75 3.20 16.86 10.73
CA ARG A 75 4.03 17.38 9.62
C ARG A 75 3.50 16.92 8.26
N VAL A 76 3.13 15.65 8.14
CA VAL A 76 2.52 15.04 6.95
C VAL A 76 1.19 15.71 6.61
N ALA A 77 0.31 15.92 7.59
CA ALA A 77 -0.97 16.60 7.38
C ALA A 77 -0.78 18.05 6.92
N GLY A 78 0.21 18.77 7.46
CA GLY A 78 0.58 20.10 6.99
C GLY A 78 1.04 20.11 5.54
N GLU A 79 1.90 19.15 5.16
CA GLU A 79 2.39 19.03 3.80
C GLU A 79 1.30 18.62 2.80
N LEU A 80 0.43 17.69 3.17
CA LEU A 80 -0.67 17.26 2.31
C LEU A 80 -1.61 18.42 1.98
N ARG A 81 -1.94 19.25 2.99
CA ARG A 81 -2.73 20.47 2.79
C ARG A 81 -2.04 21.47 1.86
N ARG A 82 -0.71 21.62 1.95
CA ARG A 82 0.07 22.47 1.04
C ARG A 82 0.00 21.96 -0.40
N GLN A 83 0.25 20.67 -0.62
CA GLN A 83 0.20 20.08 -1.97
C GLN A 83 -1.18 20.16 -2.60
N ILE A 84 -2.24 19.93 -1.81
CA ILE A 84 -3.62 20.09 -2.29
C ILE A 84 -3.90 21.55 -2.70
N ARG A 85 -3.40 22.53 -1.94
CA ARG A 85 -3.54 23.95 -2.27
C ARG A 85 -2.83 24.27 -3.59
N PHE A 86 -1.56 23.88 -3.73
CA PHE A 86 -0.78 24.12 -4.94
C PHE A 86 -1.43 23.48 -6.18
N ARG A 87 -1.93 22.24 -6.03
CA ARG A 87 -2.67 21.57 -7.11
C ARG A 87 -3.89 22.37 -7.55
N ARG A 88 -4.67 22.91 -6.61
CA ARG A 88 -5.91 23.64 -6.90
C ARG A 88 -5.65 24.98 -7.58
N SER A 89 -4.55 25.65 -7.26
CA SER A 89 -4.19 26.94 -7.84
C SER A 89 -3.33 26.83 -9.11
N GLY A 90 -2.97 25.62 -9.54
CA GLY A 90 -2.02 25.43 -10.65
C GLY A 90 -0.62 25.96 -10.33
N ASP A 91 -0.23 25.97 -9.04
CA ASP A 91 1.05 26.52 -8.61
C ASP A 91 2.21 25.64 -9.12
N PRO A 92 3.26 26.22 -9.76
CA PRO A 92 4.44 25.48 -10.22
C PRO A 92 5.18 24.71 -9.12
N ARG A 93 4.97 25.06 -7.84
CA ARG A 93 5.52 24.35 -6.67
C ARG A 93 4.79 23.04 -6.37
N TYR A 94 3.68 22.76 -7.06
CA TYR A 94 3.01 21.48 -6.96
C TYR A 94 3.93 20.36 -7.48
N ASP A 95 4.16 19.38 -6.63
CA ASP A 95 4.95 18.20 -6.98
C ASP A 95 4.06 16.97 -6.81
N LEU A 96 3.71 16.35 -7.94
CA LEU A 96 2.87 15.15 -7.98
C LEU A 96 3.50 13.98 -7.21
N ASN A 97 4.81 13.76 -7.35
CA ASN A 97 5.50 12.68 -6.67
C ASN A 97 5.49 12.90 -5.16
N ARG A 98 5.74 14.14 -4.73
CA ARG A 98 5.65 14.51 -3.32
C ARG A 98 4.24 14.34 -2.77
N HIS A 99 3.21 14.75 -3.51
CA HIS A 99 1.82 14.56 -3.10
C HIS A 99 1.49 13.07 -2.93
N ILE A 100 1.85 12.22 -3.89
CA ILE A 100 1.60 10.77 -3.82
C ILE A 100 2.24 10.16 -2.56
N VAL A 101 3.53 10.46 -2.32
CA VAL A 101 4.28 9.96 -1.16
C VAL A 101 3.62 10.42 0.15
N VAL A 102 3.28 11.71 0.26
CA VAL A 102 2.68 12.29 1.47
C VAL A 102 1.28 11.73 1.72
N ALA A 103 0.49 11.55 0.66
CA ALA A 103 -0.84 10.94 0.76
C ALA A 103 -0.78 9.46 1.18
N ARG A 104 0.17 8.69 0.62
CA ARG A 104 0.42 7.29 1.03
C ARG A 104 0.86 7.22 2.49
N LEU A 105 1.82 8.07 2.88
CA LEU A 105 2.33 8.11 4.26
C LEU A 105 1.24 8.51 5.25
N SER A 106 0.36 9.43 4.89
CA SER A 106 -0.77 9.82 5.73
C SER A 106 -1.72 8.65 6.02
N ARG A 107 -2.03 7.81 5.02
CA ARG A 107 -2.88 6.63 5.21
C ARG A 107 -2.17 5.56 6.03
N TRP A 108 -0.88 5.35 5.75
CA TRP A 108 -0.07 4.42 6.53
C TRP A 108 0.01 4.83 8.00
N LEU A 109 0.28 6.10 8.31
CA LEU A 109 0.32 6.61 9.70
C LEU A 109 -1.03 6.53 10.42
N ALA A 110 -2.14 6.57 9.67
CA ALA A 110 -3.49 6.33 10.21
C ALA A 110 -3.77 4.84 10.48
N GLY A 111 -3.00 3.93 9.88
CA GLY A 111 -3.24 2.49 9.93
C GLY A 111 -4.25 2.01 8.88
N ASP A 112 -4.63 2.87 7.93
CA ASP A 112 -5.64 2.58 6.91
C ASP A 112 -5.10 1.77 5.72
N ASP A 113 -3.77 1.80 5.52
CA ASP A 113 -3.12 1.25 4.33
C ASP A 113 -1.73 0.70 4.67
N ARG A 114 -1.27 -0.26 3.88
CA ARG A 114 0.09 -0.80 4.00
C ARG A 114 1.05 -0.03 3.10
N TRP A 115 2.27 0.17 3.58
CA TRP A 115 3.29 0.73 2.71
C TRP A 115 3.75 -0.34 1.74
N ILE A 116 3.96 -1.58 2.19
CA ILE A 116 4.47 -2.63 1.32
C ILE A 116 3.31 -3.24 0.53
N THR A 117 3.30 -3.04 -0.78
CA THR A 117 2.19 -3.51 -1.62
C THR A 117 2.34 -5.02 -1.80
N LYS A 118 1.34 -5.81 -1.40
CA LYS A 118 1.33 -7.25 -1.73
C LYS A 118 1.39 -7.38 -3.26
N ALA A 119 2.31 -8.20 -3.76
CA ALA A 119 2.56 -8.39 -5.20
C ALA A 119 1.40 -9.00 -6.00
N ASN A 120 0.19 -9.09 -5.43
CA ASN A 120 -1.02 -9.46 -6.14
C ASN A 120 -1.71 -8.17 -6.57
N GLY A 121 -1.59 -7.86 -7.85
CA GLY A 121 -2.15 -6.65 -8.46
C GLY A 121 -3.63 -6.44 -8.13
N LEU A 122 -4.04 -5.18 -8.24
CA LEU A 122 -5.30 -4.57 -7.81
C LEU A 122 -5.21 -3.98 -6.39
N GLN A 123 -4.78 -2.72 -6.35
CA GLN A 123 -5.27 -1.79 -5.33
C GLN A 123 -6.80 -1.92 -5.29
N SER A 124 -7.33 -2.54 -4.23
CA SER A 124 -8.75 -2.44 -3.91
C SER A 124 -9.05 -0.97 -3.64
N ASN A 125 -9.62 -0.30 -4.63
CA ASN A 125 -10.14 1.05 -4.49
C ASN A 125 -11.30 1.02 -3.47
N PRO A 126 -11.18 1.60 -2.27
CA PRO A 126 -12.25 1.53 -1.27
C PRO A 126 -13.48 2.39 -1.62
N ARG A 127 -13.49 3.09 -2.78
CA ARG A 127 -14.61 3.94 -3.20
C ARG A 127 -15.76 3.23 -3.92
N ARG A 128 -15.80 1.90 -3.99
CA ARG A 128 -16.88 1.18 -4.68
C ARG A 128 -17.55 0.10 -3.83
N VAL A 129 -18.02 0.46 -2.64
CA VAL A 129 -18.98 -0.38 -1.89
C VAL A 129 -20.04 0.50 -1.19
N LYS A 130 -20.75 1.36 -1.93
CA LYS A 130 -22.02 1.97 -1.48
C LYS A 130 -22.90 2.33 -2.67
N SER A 131 -23.47 1.32 -3.33
CA SER A 131 -24.62 1.50 -4.22
C SER A 131 -25.15 0.15 -4.68
N GLN A 132 -25.72 -0.63 -3.75
CA GLN A 132 -26.70 -1.70 -4.03
C GLN A 132 -27.21 -2.27 -2.70
N SER A 133 -28.02 -1.49 -1.98
CA SER A 133 -29.02 -2.04 -1.04
C SER A 133 -29.96 -0.91 -0.60
N ALA A 134 -30.82 -0.48 -1.52
CA ALA A 134 -31.98 0.36 -1.21
C ALA A 134 -32.93 0.35 -2.42
N ALA A 135 -33.61 -0.78 -2.64
CA ALA A 135 -34.79 -0.86 -3.50
C ALA A 135 -35.57 -2.14 -3.21
N LYS A 136 -36.25 -2.20 -2.06
CA LYS A 136 -37.48 -2.99 -1.94
C LYS A 136 -38.33 -2.47 -0.77
N THR A 137 -38.98 -1.34 -1.01
CA THR A 137 -40.08 -0.85 -0.17
C THR A 137 -41.19 -0.36 -1.09
N GLY A 138 -42.33 -1.03 -1.00
CA GLY A 138 -43.64 -0.49 -1.32
C GLY A 138 -44.15 -0.73 -2.73
N SER A 139 -45.11 -1.66 -2.86
CA SER A 139 -46.44 -1.33 -3.39
C SER A 139 -47.25 -2.62 -3.50
N ASP A 140 -48.06 -2.93 -2.49
CA ASP A 140 -49.26 -3.74 -2.67
C ASP A 140 -50.37 -3.11 -1.84
N THR A 141 -51.23 -2.36 -2.52
CA THR A 141 -52.50 -1.85 -1.99
C THR A 141 -53.57 -2.10 -3.04
N HIS A 142 -54.74 -2.52 -2.55
CA HIS A 142 -56.04 -2.71 -3.19
C HIS A 142 -56.34 -4.06 -3.83
N VAL A 143 -57.21 -4.84 -3.16
CA VAL A 143 -58.59 -5.05 -3.64
C VAL A 143 -59.55 -5.02 -2.45
N VAL A 144 -60.50 -4.09 -2.53
CA VAL A 144 -61.79 -4.09 -1.83
C VAL A 144 -62.77 -4.78 -2.77
N ALA A 145 -63.53 -5.76 -2.29
CA ALA A 145 -64.84 -6.06 -2.85
C ALA A 145 -65.69 -6.77 -1.79
N SER A 146 -66.94 -6.32 -1.73
CA SER A 146 -68.05 -6.66 -0.85
C SER A 146 -68.45 -8.14 -0.84
#